data_AF-A0A3L7Y773-F1
#
_entry.id   AF-A0A3L7Y773-F1
#
_cell.length_a   1.000
_cell.length_b   1.000
_cell.length_c   1.000
_cell.angle_alpha   90.00
_cell.angle_beta   90.00
_cell.angle_gamma   90.00
#
_symmetry.space_group_name_H-M   'P 1'
#
loop_
_entity.id
_entity.type
_entity.pdbx_description
1 polymer ?
#
loop_
_entity_poly.entity_id
_entity_poly.type
_entity_poly.pdbx_seq_one_letter_code
_entity_poly.pdbx_strand_id
1 'polypeptide(L)'
;MAHEFPETPLNKVKRLPEKGHYDAASIYAVVDAALICSVGYVIDGQVYVTPTMHARDGDQILLHGSRASRMLRHLDGGGAVCISVTIADALVLARSIFEHSMNYRSATLFGHGTPVVGSAARRAALQMFAERMIPGRWNDARQPDEGELKQTTIVAVPIESAAAKIADGMPTDNDADMDYPVWAGIIPMHHSYGVPVADPRTQPERPLPEYLRGFASA
;
A
#
# COMPACT_ATOMS: atom_id res chain seq x y z
N MET A 1 13.16 9.52 -20.39
CA MET A 1 13.58 8.27 -19.72
C MET A 1 12.63 8.07 -18.56
N ALA A 2 11.98 6.91 -18.44
CA ALA A 2 11.16 6.61 -17.29
C ALA A 2 12.06 6.57 -16.03
N HIS A 3 11.53 6.99 -14.88
CA HIS A 3 12.25 6.86 -13.61
C HIS A 3 12.36 5.38 -13.25
N GLU A 4 13.58 4.90 -13.01
CA GLU A 4 13.87 3.50 -12.64
C GLU A 4 14.70 3.47 -11.36
N PHE A 5 14.45 2.47 -10.52
CA PHE A 5 15.28 2.17 -9.36
C PHE A 5 16.38 1.19 -9.77
N PRO A 6 17.67 1.51 -9.55
CA PRO A 6 18.75 0.59 -9.87
C PRO A 6 18.59 -0.76 -9.17
N GLU A 7 18.87 -1.85 -9.89
CA GLU A 7 19.02 -3.16 -9.28
C GLU A 7 20.27 -3.20 -8.41
N THR A 8 20.07 -3.56 -7.15
CA THR A 8 21.12 -3.72 -6.14
C THR A 8 20.94 -5.05 -5.43
N PRO A 9 21.95 -5.55 -4.71
CA PRO A 9 21.78 -6.73 -3.87
C PRO A 9 20.62 -6.63 -2.85
N LEU A 10 20.20 -5.40 -2.49
CA LEU A 10 19.13 -5.13 -1.52
C LEU A 10 17.73 -5.41 -2.10
N ASN A 11 17.44 -4.93 -3.31
CA ASN A 11 16.11 -5.02 -3.94
C ASN A 11 16.00 -6.09 -5.03
N LYS A 12 17.10 -6.70 -5.47
CA LYS A 12 17.08 -7.66 -6.58
C LYS A 12 16.24 -8.90 -6.28
N VAL A 13 15.19 -9.12 -7.08
CA VAL A 13 14.37 -10.33 -7.05
C VAL A 13 15.19 -11.52 -7.55
N LYS A 14 15.36 -12.54 -6.70
CA LYS A 14 16.20 -13.72 -7.01
C LYS A 14 15.43 -14.94 -7.52
N ARG A 15 14.21 -15.17 -7.01
CA ARG A 15 13.35 -16.28 -7.45
C ARG A 15 12.25 -15.75 -8.36
N LEU A 16 12.10 -16.37 -9.52
CA LEU A 16 11.21 -15.90 -10.60
C LEU A 16 11.54 -14.43 -10.96
N PRO A 17 12.79 -14.12 -11.35
CA PRO A 17 13.24 -12.76 -11.61
C PRO A 17 12.50 -12.08 -12.76
N GLU A 18 11.93 -12.85 -13.70
CA GLU A 18 11.07 -12.36 -14.78
C GLU A 18 9.79 -11.68 -14.29
N LYS A 19 9.40 -11.93 -13.02
CA LYS A 19 8.30 -11.25 -12.33
C LYS A 19 8.71 -9.95 -11.64
N GLY A 20 10.01 -9.62 -11.66
CA GLY A 20 10.58 -8.45 -11.00
C GLY A 20 10.48 -7.20 -11.87
N HIS A 21 9.98 -6.10 -11.28
CA HIS A 21 9.88 -4.80 -11.92
C HIS A 21 10.62 -3.75 -11.09
N TYR A 22 11.35 -2.87 -11.77
CA TYR A 22 12.17 -1.83 -11.14
C TYR A 22 11.86 -0.42 -11.66
N ASP A 23 10.97 -0.29 -12.64
CA ASP A 23 10.47 1.00 -13.10
C ASP A 23 9.47 1.58 -12.09
N ALA A 24 9.54 2.89 -11.92
CA ALA A 24 8.71 3.60 -10.95
C ALA A 24 7.22 3.49 -11.29
N ALA A 25 6.84 3.39 -12.56
CA ALA A 25 5.44 3.29 -12.96
C ALA A 25 4.80 2.00 -12.41
N SER A 26 5.45 0.85 -12.58
CA SER A 26 5.00 -0.43 -12.03
C SER A 26 4.95 -0.40 -10.50
N ILE A 27 6.00 0.10 -9.86
CA ILE A 27 6.09 0.16 -8.38
C ILE A 27 5.00 1.07 -7.81
N TYR A 28 4.83 2.26 -8.37
CA TYR A 28 3.85 3.24 -7.90
C TYR A 28 2.42 2.76 -8.12
N ALA A 29 2.15 2.07 -9.24
CA ALA A 29 0.83 1.48 -9.47
C ALA A 29 0.44 0.47 -8.37
N VAL A 30 1.39 -0.35 -7.88
CA VAL A 30 1.14 -1.27 -6.76
C VAL A 30 0.93 -0.50 -5.46
N VAL A 31 1.82 0.47 -5.18
CA VAL A 31 1.74 1.29 -3.96
C VAL A 31 0.40 2.01 -3.90
N ASP A 32 -0.06 2.60 -4.99
CA ASP A 32 -1.27 3.42 -5.10
C ASP A 32 -2.56 2.61 -4.99
N ALA A 33 -2.56 1.40 -5.54
CA ALA A 33 -3.70 0.50 -5.49
C ALA A 33 -4.03 0.01 -4.06
N ALA A 34 -3.08 0.06 -3.13
CA ALA A 34 -3.31 -0.33 -1.74
C ALA A 34 -3.60 0.86 -0.82
N LEU A 35 -4.47 0.66 0.17
CA LEU A 35 -4.75 1.63 1.24
C LEU A 35 -3.84 1.41 2.47
N ILE A 36 -3.28 0.22 2.62
CA ILE A 36 -2.49 -0.21 3.78
C ILE A 36 -1.14 -0.74 3.28
N CYS A 37 -0.08 -0.45 4.03
CA CYS A 37 1.23 -1.06 3.89
C CYS A 37 1.68 -1.70 5.22
N SER A 38 2.69 -2.56 5.14
CA SER A 38 3.39 -3.14 6.29
C SER A 38 4.77 -2.52 6.41
N VAL A 39 5.08 -1.94 7.56
CA VAL A 39 6.32 -1.21 7.81
C VAL A 39 7.22 -2.05 8.72
N GLY A 40 8.30 -2.58 8.15
CA GLY A 40 9.35 -3.32 8.82
C GLY A 40 10.47 -2.40 9.31
N TYR A 41 10.82 -2.49 10.60
CA TYR A 41 11.88 -1.68 11.21
C TYR A 41 12.50 -2.41 12.42
N VAL A 42 13.64 -1.92 12.90
CA VAL A 42 14.41 -2.53 14.00
C VAL A 42 14.65 -1.51 15.11
N ILE A 43 14.34 -1.89 16.35
CA ILE A 43 14.67 -1.12 17.56
C ILE A 43 15.41 -2.05 18.52
N ASP A 44 16.60 -1.66 18.97
CA ASP A 44 17.42 -2.44 19.91
C ASP A 44 17.63 -3.91 19.49
N GLY A 45 17.82 -4.13 18.18
CA GLY A 45 17.98 -5.46 17.59
C GLY A 45 16.67 -6.26 17.42
N GLN A 46 15.55 -5.80 17.95
CA GLN A 46 14.23 -6.43 17.76
C GLN A 46 13.57 -5.95 16.46
N VAL A 47 13.18 -6.89 15.60
CA VAL A 47 12.42 -6.63 14.37
C VAL A 47 10.95 -6.44 14.68
N TYR A 48 10.34 -5.41 14.09
CA TYR A 48 8.91 -5.14 14.16
C TYR A 48 8.34 -5.03 12.75
N VAL A 49 7.06 -5.39 12.60
CA VAL A 49 6.26 -5.09 11.42
C VAL A 49 4.95 -4.45 11.88
N THR A 50 4.68 -3.23 11.44
CA THR A 50 3.47 -2.48 11.80
C THR A 50 2.62 -2.22 10.56
N PRO A 51 1.38 -2.71 10.50
CA PRO A 51 0.45 -2.33 9.44
C PRO A 51 -0.07 -0.91 9.67
N THR A 52 -0.11 -0.10 8.62
CA THR A 52 -0.60 1.29 8.67
C THR A 52 -1.09 1.75 7.31
N MET A 53 -1.91 2.80 7.27
CA MET A 53 -2.17 3.51 6.02
C MET A 53 -0.94 4.30 5.59
N HIS A 54 -0.82 4.51 4.28
CA HIS A 54 0.21 5.34 3.66
C HIS A 54 -0.38 6.31 2.64
N ALA A 55 0.29 7.42 2.39
CA ALA A 55 0.07 8.26 1.22
C ALA A 55 1.37 8.28 0.39
N ARG A 56 1.27 8.34 -0.95
CA ARG A 56 2.44 8.54 -1.80
C ARG A 56 2.45 9.99 -2.28
N ASP A 57 3.59 10.65 -2.14
CA ASP A 57 3.84 12.00 -2.62
C ASP A 57 5.05 11.97 -3.55
N GLY A 58 4.83 11.93 -4.86
CA GLY A 58 5.92 11.70 -5.82
C GLY A 58 6.69 10.42 -5.49
N ASP A 59 7.98 10.59 -5.17
CA ASP A 59 8.95 9.52 -4.88
C ASP A 59 9.15 9.28 -3.37
N GLN A 60 8.19 9.68 -2.53
CA GLN A 60 8.22 9.42 -1.08
C GLN A 60 6.90 8.83 -0.56
N ILE A 61 7.01 8.05 0.50
CA ILE A 61 5.88 7.51 1.26
C ILE A 61 5.69 8.32 2.53
N LEU A 62 4.50 8.86 2.71
CA LEU A 62 4.08 9.51 3.94
C LEU A 62 3.43 8.47 4.86
N LEU A 63 3.82 8.50 6.13
CA LEU A 63 3.25 7.72 7.23
C LEU A 63 2.81 8.68 8.33
N HIS A 64 1.69 8.41 8.99
CA HIS A 64 1.22 9.24 10.10
C HIS A 64 0.68 8.42 11.26
N GLY A 65 0.50 9.08 12.40
CA GLY A 65 -0.15 8.49 13.56
C GLY A 65 0.16 9.23 14.84
N SER A 66 -0.10 8.57 15.98
CA SER A 66 0.14 9.15 17.30
C SER A 66 1.64 9.40 17.55
N ARG A 67 1.96 10.51 18.22
CA ARG A 67 3.29 10.78 18.80
C ARG A 67 3.79 9.70 19.76
N ALA A 68 2.89 8.85 20.26
CA ALA A 68 3.25 7.71 21.10
C ALA A 68 3.81 6.52 20.32
N SER A 69 3.67 6.50 18.99
CA SER A 69 4.07 5.37 18.16
C SER A 69 5.58 5.16 18.15
N ARG A 70 6.03 3.97 18.55
CA ARG A 70 7.44 3.56 18.46
C ARG A 70 7.96 3.57 17.02
N MET A 71 7.13 3.15 16.06
CA MET A 71 7.47 3.14 14.63
C MET A 71 7.75 4.58 14.18
N LEU A 72 6.83 5.50 14.49
CA LEU A 72 7.00 6.88 14.04
C LEU A 72 8.17 7.56 14.74
N ARG A 73 8.43 7.30 16.02
CA ARG A 73 9.63 7.83 16.69
C ARG A 73 10.94 7.32 16.09
N HIS A 74 11.00 6.03 15.72
CA HIS A 74 12.15 5.44 15.03
C HIS A 74 12.40 6.14 13.69
N LEU A 75 11.34 6.32 12.89
CA LEU A 75 11.44 6.95 11.58
C LEU A 75 11.71 8.46 11.66
N ASP A 76 11.08 9.17 12.61
CA ASP A 76 11.31 10.59 12.88
C ASP A 76 12.79 10.87 13.23
N GLY A 77 13.46 9.89 13.85
CA GLY A 77 14.89 9.93 14.17
C GLY A 77 15.83 9.52 13.03
N GLY A 78 15.34 9.34 11.79
CA GLY A 78 16.18 8.91 10.66
C GLY A 78 16.35 7.41 10.52
N GLY A 79 15.54 6.61 11.22
CA GLY A 79 15.65 5.16 11.22
C GLY A 79 15.39 4.54 9.84
N ALA A 80 16.18 3.51 9.50
CA ALA A 80 15.98 2.70 8.30
C ALA A 80 14.66 1.93 8.35
N VAL A 81 14.05 1.73 7.18
CA VAL A 81 12.76 1.07 7.05
C VAL A 81 12.64 0.26 5.77
N CYS A 82 11.85 -0.81 5.85
CA CYS A 82 11.34 -1.56 4.72
C CYS A 82 9.81 -1.42 4.70
N ILE A 83 9.24 -0.88 3.63
CA ILE A 83 7.80 -0.75 3.45
C ILE A 83 7.37 -1.78 2.41
N SER A 84 6.43 -2.64 2.77
CA SER A 84 5.88 -3.66 1.89
C SER A 84 4.39 -3.43 1.64
N VAL A 85 4.00 -3.52 0.38
CA VAL A 85 2.60 -3.52 -0.08
C VAL A 85 2.36 -4.81 -0.84
N THR A 86 1.24 -5.49 -0.59
CA THR A 86 0.84 -6.73 -1.27
C THR A 86 -0.65 -6.72 -1.54
N ILE A 87 -1.03 -7.07 -2.76
CA ILE A 87 -2.41 -7.21 -3.22
C ILE A 87 -2.54 -8.60 -3.85
N ALA A 88 -3.50 -9.40 -3.36
CA ALA A 88 -3.83 -10.70 -3.95
C ALA A 88 -4.89 -10.51 -5.04
N ASP A 89 -4.60 -11.00 -6.25
CA ASP A 89 -5.45 -10.79 -7.44
C ASP A 89 -6.13 -12.08 -7.92
N ALA A 90 -5.55 -13.27 -7.68
CA ALA A 90 -6.24 -14.55 -7.94
C ALA A 90 -5.58 -15.74 -7.21
N LEU A 91 -6.34 -16.81 -6.97
CA LEU A 91 -5.78 -18.14 -6.70
C LEU A 91 -5.46 -18.83 -8.03
N VAL A 92 -4.29 -19.47 -8.13
CA VAL A 92 -3.86 -20.22 -9.32
C VAL A 92 -3.87 -21.70 -8.98
N LEU A 93 -4.78 -22.45 -9.61
CA LEU A 93 -5.02 -23.87 -9.38
C LEU A 93 -4.49 -24.66 -10.57
N ALA A 94 -3.33 -25.26 -10.40
CA ALA A 94 -2.68 -26.10 -11.40
C ALA A 94 -3.19 -27.55 -11.34
N ARG A 95 -2.74 -28.42 -12.25
CA ARG A 95 -3.03 -29.87 -12.19
C ARG A 95 -2.20 -30.56 -11.11
N SER A 96 -0.98 -30.08 -10.88
CA SER A 96 -0.13 -30.49 -9.75
C SER A 96 -0.24 -29.52 -8.58
N ILE A 97 -0.32 -30.03 -7.35
CA ILE A 97 -0.27 -29.21 -6.13
C ILE A 97 1.02 -28.39 -6.05
N PHE A 98 2.13 -28.90 -6.59
CA PHE A 98 3.41 -28.20 -6.59
C PHE A 98 3.37 -26.89 -7.39
N GLU A 99 2.55 -26.84 -8.45
CA GLU A 99 2.40 -25.68 -9.33
C GLU A 99 1.25 -24.75 -8.91
N HIS A 100 0.55 -25.04 -7.80
CA HIS A 100 -0.41 -24.10 -7.23
C HIS A 100 0.28 -22.81 -6.78
N SER A 101 -0.39 -21.69 -6.98
CA SER A 101 0.16 -20.38 -6.63
C SER A 101 -0.93 -19.31 -6.47
N MET A 102 -0.53 -18.05 -6.56
CA MET A 102 -1.42 -16.90 -6.61
C MET A 102 -0.95 -15.89 -7.65
N ASN A 103 -1.90 -15.21 -8.28
CA ASN A 103 -1.63 -13.94 -8.92
C ASN A 103 -1.67 -12.85 -7.85
N TYR A 104 -0.67 -11.98 -7.88
CA TYR A 104 -0.49 -10.92 -6.90
C TYR A 104 0.36 -9.79 -7.48
N ARG A 105 0.24 -8.64 -6.85
CA ARG A 105 1.15 -7.52 -7.04
C ARG A 105 1.73 -7.14 -5.69
N SER A 106 3.04 -7.00 -5.63
CA SER A 106 3.73 -6.55 -4.41
C SER A 106 4.80 -5.54 -4.73
N ALA A 107 5.05 -4.62 -3.80
CA ALA A 107 6.14 -3.66 -3.86
C ALA A 107 6.86 -3.66 -2.51
N THR A 108 8.19 -3.70 -2.55
CA THR A 108 9.07 -3.56 -1.39
C THR A 108 9.93 -2.32 -1.61
N LEU A 109 9.84 -1.37 -0.69
CA LEU A 109 10.50 -0.07 -0.73
C LEU A 109 11.42 0.07 0.47
N PHE A 110 12.59 0.64 0.27
CA PHE A 110 13.58 0.90 1.31
C PHE A 110 13.90 2.39 1.37
N GLY A 111 14.15 2.87 2.58
CA GLY A 111 14.61 4.23 2.80
C GLY A 111 14.77 4.54 4.29
N HIS A 112 14.89 5.83 4.58
CA HIS A 112 14.97 6.36 5.95
C HIS A 112 13.87 7.38 6.20
N GLY A 113 13.38 7.44 7.44
CA GLY A 113 12.36 8.43 7.80
C GLY A 113 12.93 9.85 7.93
N THR A 114 12.12 10.84 7.54
CA THR A 114 12.40 12.27 7.72
C THR A 114 11.15 12.95 8.30
N PRO A 115 11.28 13.75 9.37
CA PRO A 115 10.14 14.45 9.97
C PRO A 115 9.47 15.40 8.98
N VAL A 116 8.14 15.41 8.93
CA VAL A 116 7.37 16.48 8.27
C VAL A 116 7.09 17.59 9.27
N VAL A 117 7.70 18.76 9.03
CA VAL A 117 7.71 19.90 9.94
C VAL A 117 6.88 21.06 9.37
N GLY A 118 6.24 21.82 10.27
CA GLY A 118 5.43 22.98 9.91
C GLY A 118 3.96 22.65 9.65
N SER A 119 3.06 23.51 10.14
CA SER A 119 1.62 23.24 10.09
C SER A 119 1.07 23.14 8.67
N ALA A 120 1.63 23.90 7.71
CA ALA A 120 1.22 23.84 6.30
C ALA A 120 1.56 22.49 5.65
N ALA A 121 2.81 22.03 5.79
CA ALA A 121 3.24 20.74 5.24
C ALA A 121 2.49 19.57 5.88
N ARG A 122 2.24 19.63 7.20
CA ARG A 122 1.44 18.60 7.88
C ARG A 122 -0.01 18.57 7.42
N ARG A 123 -0.64 19.73 7.19
CA ARG A 123 -1.99 19.78 6.62
C ARG A 123 -2.03 19.23 5.20
N ALA A 124 -1.06 19.58 4.36
CA ALA A 124 -0.95 19.02 3.01
C ALA A 124 -0.82 17.50 3.05
N ALA A 125 0.04 16.95 3.92
CA ALA A 125 0.16 15.50 4.09
C ALA A 125 -1.16 14.84 4.52
N LEU A 126 -1.86 15.40 5.52
CA LEU A 126 -3.16 14.89 5.97
C LEU A 126 -4.23 14.96 4.88
N GLN A 127 -4.20 16.01 4.05
CA GLN A 127 -5.07 16.12 2.88
C GLN A 127 -4.79 14.98 1.89
N MET A 128 -3.53 14.64 1.62
CA MET A 128 -3.18 13.53 0.74
C MET A 128 -3.71 12.19 1.26
N PHE A 129 -3.64 11.94 2.57
CA PHE A 129 -4.27 10.76 3.17
C PHE A 129 -5.78 10.74 2.96
N ALA A 130 -6.46 11.86 3.23
CA ALA A 130 -7.91 11.96 3.08
C ALA A 130 -8.35 11.72 1.61
N GLU A 131 -7.71 12.40 0.67
CA GLU A 131 -8.02 12.32 -0.76
C GLU A 131 -7.66 10.96 -1.35
N ARG A 132 -6.63 10.30 -0.83
CA ARG A 132 -6.30 8.92 -1.21
C ARG A 132 -7.37 7.94 -0.74
N MET A 133 -7.83 8.07 0.51
CA MET A 133 -8.84 7.17 1.05
C MET A 133 -10.18 7.37 0.34
N ILE A 134 -10.60 8.63 0.22
CA ILE A 134 -11.90 9.02 -0.30
C ILE A 134 -11.73 10.38 -1.00
N PRO A 135 -11.59 10.41 -2.34
CA PRO A 135 -11.50 11.65 -3.10
C PRO A 135 -12.67 12.59 -2.81
N GLY A 136 -12.37 13.87 -2.57
CA GLY A 136 -13.32 14.92 -2.21
C GLY A 136 -13.62 15.03 -0.71
N ARG A 137 -13.27 14.03 0.11
CA ARG A 137 -13.62 14.01 1.54
C ARG A 137 -12.96 15.15 2.33
N TRP A 138 -11.79 15.62 1.92
CA TRP A 138 -11.11 16.72 2.61
C TRP A 138 -11.92 18.02 2.60
N ASN A 139 -12.65 18.28 1.51
CA ASN A 139 -13.43 19.50 1.34
C ASN A 139 -14.77 19.46 2.09
N ASP A 140 -15.27 18.27 2.39
CA ASP A 140 -16.55 18.05 3.09
C ASP A 140 -16.38 17.95 4.62
N ALA A 141 -15.27 17.39 5.09
CA ALA A 141 -14.97 17.28 6.52
C ALA A 141 -14.31 18.55 7.09
N ARG A 142 -14.52 18.84 8.38
CA ARG A 142 -13.79 19.92 9.07
C ARG A 142 -12.29 19.60 9.05
N GLN A 143 -11.50 20.55 8.58
CA GLN A 143 -10.04 20.43 8.51
C GLN A 143 -9.37 20.40 9.89
N PRO A 144 -8.18 19.76 10.02
CA PRO A 144 -7.46 19.63 11.29
C PRO A 144 -7.11 20.97 11.94
N ASP A 145 -7.37 21.07 13.24
CA ASP A 145 -6.95 22.20 14.07
C ASP A 145 -5.50 22.06 14.55
N GLU A 146 -4.96 23.12 15.20
CA GLU A 146 -3.58 23.10 15.70
C GLU A 146 -3.34 22.05 16.79
N GLY A 147 -4.35 21.69 17.58
CA GLY A 147 -4.25 20.67 18.62
C GLY A 147 -4.12 19.27 18.01
N GLU A 148 -4.89 18.98 16.98
CA GLU A 148 -4.86 17.74 16.22
C GLU A 148 -3.53 17.58 15.47
N LEU A 149 -3.03 18.66 14.86
CA LEU A 149 -1.71 18.68 14.21
C LEU A 149 -0.56 18.47 15.21
N LYS A 150 -0.70 18.96 16.44
CA LYS A 150 0.30 18.78 17.50
C LYS A 150 0.31 17.37 18.07
N GLN A 151 -0.79 16.61 17.96
CA GLN A 151 -0.88 15.23 18.43
C GLN A 151 -0.49 14.20 17.37
N THR A 152 -0.42 14.63 16.11
CA THR A 152 -0.11 13.79 14.96
C THR A 152 1.37 13.91 14.58
N THR A 153 2.07 12.79 14.54
CA THR A 153 3.38 12.67 13.88
C THR A 153 3.16 12.29 12.43
N ILE A 154 3.90 12.93 11.53
CA ILE A 154 3.93 12.60 10.10
C ILE A 154 5.40 12.50 9.70
N VAL A 155 5.75 11.38 9.07
CA VAL A 155 7.10 11.08 8.59
C VAL A 155 7.03 10.82 7.11
N ALA A 156 7.94 11.42 6.35
CA ALA A 156 8.19 11.11 4.96
C ALA A 156 9.33 10.09 4.85
N VAL A 157 9.20 9.15 3.94
CA VAL A 157 10.22 8.14 3.62
C VAL A 157 10.51 8.26 2.13
N PRO A 158 11.57 8.98 1.72
CA PRO A 158 12.05 8.94 0.34
C PRO A 158 12.32 7.49 -0.08
N ILE A 159 11.90 7.13 -1.28
CA ILE A 159 12.11 5.79 -1.82
C ILE A 159 13.55 5.76 -2.38
N GLU A 160 14.48 5.20 -1.61
CA GLU A 160 15.89 5.11 -1.99
C GLU A 160 16.18 3.89 -2.87
N SER A 161 15.46 2.80 -2.63
CA SER A 161 15.54 1.57 -3.41
C SER A 161 14.20 0.86 -3.38
N ALA A 162 13.79 0.26 -4.48
CA ALA A 162 12.52 -0.43 -4.57
C ALA A 162 12.55 -1.57 -5.58
N ALA A 163 11.66 -2.54 -5.39
CA ALA A 163 11.32 -3.53 -6.40
C ALA A 163 9.85 -3.91 -6.25
N ALA A 164 9.18 -4.11 -7.37
CA ALA A 164 7.91 -4.78 -7.43
C ALA A 164 8.07 -6.22 -7.90
N LYS A 165 7.18 -7.09 -7.44
CA LYS A 165 7.03 -8.45 -7.95
C LYS A 165 5.58 -8.71 -8.30
N ILE A 166 5.32 -9.04 -9.57
CA ILE A 166 3.98 -9.14 -10.15
C ILE A 166 3.79 -10.52 -10.79
N ALA A 167 2.68 -11.17 -10.48
CA ALA A 167 2.24 -12.42 -11.07
C ALA A 167 0.78 -12.28 -11.50
N ASP A 168 0.48 -12.54 -12.77
CA ASP A 168 -0.84 -12.35 -13.38
C ASP A 168 -1.19 -13.45 -14.42
N GLY A 169 -0.52 -14.60 -14.32
CA GLY A 169 -0.59 -15.68 -15.31
C GLY A 169 -1.57 -16.81 -14.98
N MET A 170 -1.69 -17.75 -15.92
CA MET A 170 -2.34 -19.05 -15.73
C MET A 170 -1.39 -20.05 -15.03
N PRO A 171 -1.89 -21.20 -14.55
CA PRO A 171 -1.03 -22.27 -14.07
C PRO A 171 0.02 -22.67 -15.12
N THR A 172 1.24 -22.95 -14.66
CA THR A 172 2.35 -23.41 -15.52
C THR A 172 2.63 -24.89 -15.20
N ASP A 173 1.69 -25.76 -15.59
CA ASP A 173 1.83 -27.20 -15.40
C ASP A 173 2.99 -27.78 -16.24
N ASN A 174 3.59 -28.86 -15.77
CA ASN A 174 4.50 -29.65 -16.58
C ASN A 174 3.71 -30.41 -17.66
N ASP A 175 4.31 -30.63 -18.83
CA ASP A 175 3.67 -31.34 -19.94
C ASP A 175 3.15 -32.73 -19.53
N ALA A 176 3.85 -33.41 -18.60
CA ALA A 176 3.46 -34.72 -18.08
C ALA A 176 2.14 -34.72 -17.29
N ASP A 177 1.72 -33.57 -16.76
CA ASP A 177 0.51 -33.44 -15.95
C ASP A 177 -0.73 -33.09 -16.79
N MET A 178 -0.59 -32.80 -18.09
CA MET A 178 -1.65 -32.24 -18.92
C MET A 178 -2.89 -33.14 -19.06
N ASP A 179 -2.69 -34.46 -19.05
CA ASP A 179 -3.75 -35.47 -19.12
C ASP A 179 -4.34 -35.83 -17.74
N TYR A 180 -3.83 -35.25 -16.64
CA TYR A 180 -4.35 -35.52 -15.31
C TYR A 180 -5.81 -35.01 -15.22
N PRO A 181 -6.78 -35.84 -14.80
CA PRO A 181 -8.21 -35.55 -14.92
C PRO A 181 -8.71 -34.62 -13.81
N VAL A 182 -8.16 -33.41 -13.74
CA VAL A 182 -8.53 -32.35 -12.80
C VAL A 182 -8.72 -31.04 -13.54
N TRP A 183 -9.57 -30.17 -13.00
CA TRP A 183 -9.70 -28.80 -13.49
C TRP A 183 -8.48 -27.96 -13.08
N ALA A 184 -7.97 -27.14 -14.00
CA ALA A 184 -6.91 -26.17 -13.74
C ALA A 184 -7.31 -24.80 -14.31
N GLY A 185 -6.96 -23.74 -13.59
CA GLY A 185 -7.32 -22.37 -13.94
C GLY A 185 -7.03 -21.38 -12.81
N ILE A 186 -7.73 -20.25 -12.84
CA ILE A 186 -7.61 -19.21 -11.82
C ILE A 186 -8.97 -18.88 -11.20
N ILE A 187 -8.96 -18.48 -9.92
CA ILE A 187 -10.11 -17.90 -9.24
C ILE A 187 -9.75 -16.44 -8.94
N PRO A 188 -10.27 -15.47 -9.74
CA PRO A 188 -10.02 -14.05 -9.51
C PRO A 188 -10.50 -13.60 -8.14
N MET A 189 -9.74 -12.72 -7.52
CA MET A 189 -10.04 -12.05 -6.26
C MET A 189 -10.25 -10.56 -6.52
N HIS A 190 -11.38 -10.03 -6.07
CA HIS A 190 -11.71 -8.62 -6.24
C HIS A 190 -11.98 -8.01 -4.87
N HIS A 191 -11.45 -6.80 -4.65
CA HIS A 191 -11.80 -5.98 -3.51
C HIS A 191 -12.86 -4.96 -3.98
N SER A 192 -14.04 -5.01 -3.37
CA SER A 192 -15.12 -4.07 -3.64
C SER A 192 -15.51 -3.34 -2.36
N TYR A 193 -16.02 -2.12 -2.53
CA TYR A 193 -16.65 -1.41 -1.43
C TYR A 193 -18.09 -1.88 -1.26
N GLY A 194 -18.57 -1.92 -0.02
CA GLY A 194 -19.99 -2.13 0.26
C GLY A 194 -20.79 -0.83 0.24
N VAL A 195 -22.11 -0.96 0.31
CA VAL A 195 -23.03 0.17 0.42
C VAL A 195 -22.70 1.01 1.67
N PRO A 196 -22.54 2.35 1.54
CA PRO A 196 -22.27 3.22 2.68
C PRO A 196 -23.36 3.13 3.75
N VAL A 197 -22.95 2.93 5.00
CA VAL A 197 -23.83 2.90 6.17
C VAL A 197 -23.68 4.21 6.93
N ALA A 198 -24.77 4.98 7.06
CA ALA A 198 -24.75 6.24 7.79
C ALA A 198 -24.63 6.02 9.30
N ASP A 199 -23.87 6.87 10.01
CA ASP A 199 -23.90 6.93 11.47
C ASP A 199 -25.33 7.31 11.91
N PRO A 200 -25.97 6.60 12.86
CA PRO A 200 -27.30 6.94 13.37
C PRO A 200 -27.45 8.36 13.92
N ARG A 201 -26.34 9.05 14.24
CA ARG A 201 -26.31 10.45 14.68
C ARG A 201 -26.26 11.45 13.53
N THR A 202 -26.15 10.98 12.29
CA THR A 202 -26.20 11.85 11.10
C THR A 202 -27.62 12.38 10.96
N GLN A 203 -27.76 13.70 10.91
CA GLN A 203 -29.08 14.33 10.81
C GLN A 203 -29.76 13.96 9.48
N PRO A 204 -31.09 13.70 9.45
CA PRO A 204 -31.79 13.27 8.23
C PRO A 204 -31.61 14.21 7.02
N GLU A 205 -31.42 15.50 7.26
CA GLU A 205 -31.17 16.54 6.24
C GLU A 205 -29.76 16.50 5.63
N ARG A 206 -28.88 15.61 6.11
CA ARG A 206 -27.52 15.39 5.58
C ARG A 206 -27.49 14.05 4.83
N PRO A 207 -27.98 13.98 3.57
CA PRO A 207 -27.96 12.76 2.78
C PRO A 207 -26.52 12.38 2.42
N LEU A 208 -26.35 11.14 1.91
CA LEU A 208 -25.08 10.67 1.37
C LEU A 208 -24.57 11.65 0.29
N PRO A 209 -23.37 12.25 0.47
CA PRO A 209 -22.77 13.14 -0.51
C PRO A 209 -22.60 12.48 -1.88
N GLU A 210 -22.69 13.29 -2.95
CA GLU A 210 -22.62 12.80 -4.33
C GLU A 210 -21.31 12.04 -4.62
N TYR A 211 -20.17 12.54 -4.12
CA TYR A 211 -18.86 11.91 -4.30
C TYR A 211 -18.74 10.53 -3.64
N LEU A 212 -19.66 10.17 -2.73
CA LEU A 212 -19.75 8.84 -2.12
C LEU A 212 -20.74 7.91 -2.82
N ARG A 213 -21.57 8.40 -3.74
CA ARG A 213 -22.59 7.56 -4.39
C ARG A 213 -21.99 6.47 -5.27
N GLY A 214 -20.78 6.68 -5.81
CA GLY A 214 -20.05 5.65 -6.56
C GLY A 214 -19.67 4.42 -5.72
N PHE A 215 -19.65 4.55 -4.39
CA PHE A 215 -19.46 3.42 -3.48
C PHE A 215 -20.77 2.65 -3.20
N ALA A 216 -21.93 3.25 -3.48
CA ALA A 216 -23.24 2.67 -3.20
C ALA A 216 -23.75 1.75 -4.33
N SER A 217 -23.02 1.66 -5.44
CA SER A 217 -23.39 0.89 -6.65
C SER A 217 -22.59 -0.39 -6.86
N ALA A 218 -21.87 -0.86 -5.84
CA ALA A 218 -21.07 -2.10 -5.86
C ALA A 218 -21.77 -3.24 -5.12
#